data_AF-A0A9P9YL39-F1
#
_entry.id   AF-A0A9P9YL39-F1
#
_cell.length_a   1.000
_cell.length_b   1.000
_cell.length_c   1.000
_cell.angle_alpha   90.00
_cell.angle_beta   90.00
_cell.angle_gamma   90.00
#
_symmetry.space_group_name_H-M   'P 1'
#
loop_
_entity.id
_entity.type
_entity.pdbx_description
1 polymer ?
#
loop_
_entity_poly.entity_id
_entity_poly.type
_entity_poly.pdbx_seq_one_letter_code
_entity_poly.pdbx_strand_id
1 'polypeptide(L)'
;MKFLIVLTAVLAFTAAQEGITKEQAVALKAGDFADTDPKVKCFANCFLEKTGFLIDGQVQPAVVLAKLGPLGGEDTVKAVQAKCDGIKGSDKCDTAYQLFQCYHNNRAQI
;
A
#
# COMPACT_ATOMS: atom_id res chain seq x y z
N MET A 1 0.39 -10.25 -14.99
CA MET A 1 0.20 -11.41 -14.07
C MET A 1 1.36 -11.66 -13.10
N LYS A 2 2.63 -11.74 -13.53
CA LYS A 2 3.76 -12.08 -12.63
C LYS A 2 3.91 -11.15 -11.41
N PHE A 3 3.65 -9.86 -11.59
CA PHE A 3 3.71 -8.86 -10.51
C PHE A 3 2.60 -9.04 -9.44
N LEU A 4 1.39 -9.44 -9.85
CA LEU A 4 0.26 -9.67 -8.92
C LEU A 4 0.50 -10.89 -8.01
N ILE A 5 1.17 -11.91 -8.53
CA ILE A 5 1.59 -13.09 -7.75
C ILE A 5 2.59 -12.67 -6.67
N VAL A 6 3.59 -11.86 -7.05
CA VAL A 6 4.58 -11.31 -6.11
C VAL A 6 3.92 -10.46 -5.03
N LEU A 7 2.99 -9.56 -5.39
CA LEU A 7 2.21 -8.77 -4.43
C LEU A 7 1.48 -9.63 -3.39
N THR A 8 0.94 -10.77 -3.82
CA THR A 8 0.22 -11.69 -2.93
C THR A 8 1.17 -12.42 -1.98
N ALA A 9 2.34 -12.82 -2.45
CA ALA A 9 3.38 -13.41 -1.61
C ALA A 9 3.94 -12.40 -0.58
N VAL A 10 4.17 -11.16 -1.02
CA VAL A 10 4.62 -10.07 -0.12
C VAL A 10 3.58 -9.84 0.98
N LEU A 11 2.29 -9.79 0.65
CA LEU A 11 1.22 -9.63 1.63
C LEU A 11 1.25 -10.70 2.74
N ALA A 12 1.42 -11.97 2.37
CA ALA A 12 1.48 -13.05 3.36
C ALA A 12 2.75 -12.94 4.24
N PHE A 13 3.89 -12.59 3.65
CA PHE A 13 5.14 -12.41 4.38
C PHE A 13 5.07 -11.25 5.38
N THR A 14 4.55 -10.09 4.95
CA THR A 14 4.47 -8.91 5.81
C THR A 14 3.42 -9.05 6.91
N ALA A 15 2.34 -9.80 6.67
CA ALA A 15 1.37 -10.15 7.71
C ALA A 15 2.03 -10.95 8.85
N ALA A 16 2.82 -11.96 8.48
CA ALA A 16 3.57 -12.76 9.44
C ALA A 16 4.65 -11.95 10.19
N GLN A 17 5.34 -11.03 9.49
CA GLN A 17 6.39 -10.21 10.08
C GLN A 17 5.85 -9.23 11.14
N GLU A 18 4.72 -8.59 10.88
CA GLU A 18 4.11 -7.64 11.83
C GLU A 18 3.23 -8.33 12.88
N GLY A 19 3.01 -9.64 12.73
CA GLY A 19 2.21 -10.43 13.66
C GLY A 19 0.73 -10.09 13.63
N ILE A 20 0.19 -9.82 12.42
CA ILE A 20 -1.25 -9.70 12.17
C ILE A 20 -1.80 -10.98 11.52
N THR A 21 -3.11 -11.19 11.60
CA THR A 21 -3.74 -12.32 10.93
C THR A 21 -3.81 -12.12 9.42
N LYS A 22 -4.00 -13.21 8.69
CA LYS A 22 -4.24 -13.15 7.24
C LYS A 22 -5.52 -12.36 6.95
N GLU A 23 -6.53 -12.51 7.79
CA GLU A 23 -7.83 -11.85 7.66
C GLU A 23 -7.67 -10.34 7.79
N GLN A 24 -6.89 -9.84 8.77
CA GLN A 24 -6.57 -8.42 8.91
C GLN A 24 -5.84 -7.88 7.66
N ALA A 25 -4.85 -8.62 7.16
CA ALA A 25 -4.10 -8.23 5.97
C ALA A 25 -4.97 -8.18 4.71
N VAL A 26 -5.88 -9.16 4.55
CA VAL A 26 -6.84 -9.23 3.43
C VAL A 26 -7.87 -8.12 3.53
N ALA A 27 -8.40 -7.84 4.73
CA ALA A 27 -9.35 -6.77 4.99
C ALA A 27 -8.75 -5.41 4.60
N LEU A 28 -7.52 -5.11 5.06
CA LEU A 28 -6.84 -3.86 4.69
C LEU A 28 -6.63 -3.75 3.17
N LYS A 29 -6.18 -4.84 2.51
CA LYS A 29 -6.03 -4.86 1.05
C LYS A 29 -7.36 -4.62 0.32
N ALA A 30 -8.46 -5.10 0.88
CA ALA A 30 -9.80 -4.92 0.33
C ALA A 30 -10.39 -3.52 0.58
N GLY A 31 -9.74 -2.69 1.40
CA GLY A 31 -10.20 -1.33 1.72
C GLY A 31 -11.00 -1.22 3.00
N ASP A 32 -10.98 -2.27 3.83
CA ASP A 32 -11.52 -2.16 5.18
C ASP A 32 -10.47 -1.50 6.08
N PHE A 33 -10.75 -0.24 6.42
CA PHE A 33 -9.92 0.61 7.27
C PHE A 33 -10.47 0.73 8.70
N ALA A 34 -11.42 -0.13 9.10
CA ALA A 34 -12.04 -0.07 10.42
C ALA A 34 -11.16 -0.68 11.53
N ASP A 35 -10.20 -1.52 11.20
CA ASP A 35 -9.29 -2.12 12.18
C ASP A 35 -8.36 -1.05 12.78
N THR A 36 -8.38 -0.96 14.12
CA THR A 36 -7.63 0.03 14.90
C THR A 36 -6.36 -0.54 15.53
N ASP A 37 -6.04 -1.83 15.30
CA ASP A 37 -4.81 -2.44 15.76
C ASP A 37 -3.59 -1.69 15.16
N PRO A 38 -2.68 -1.13 16.00
CA PRO A 38 -1.47 -0.45 15.52
C PRO A 38 -0.61 -1.29 14.58
N LYS A 39 -0.63 -2.62 14.72
CA LYS A 39 0.13 -3.53 13.85
C LYS A 39 -0.39 -3.55 12.42
N VAL A 40 -1.68 -3.27 12.20
CA VAL A 40 -2.25 -3.17 10.84
C VAL A 40 -1.67 -1.96 10.10
N LYS A 41 -1.43 -0.85 10.81
CA LYS A 41 -0.72 0.31 10.24
C LYS A 41 0.72 -0.03 9.88
N CYS A 42 1.43 -0.74 10.78
CA CYS A 42 2.81 -1.14 10.50
C CYS A 42 2.92 -2.19 9.39
N PHE A 43 1.91 -3.03 9.23
CA PHE A 43 1.77 -3.90 8.06
C PHE A 43 1.69 -3.12 6.76
N ALA A 44 0.96 -1.98 6.70
CA ALA A 44 0.95 -1.13 5.53
C ALA A 44 2.36 -0.61 5.20
N ASN A 45 3.13 -0.15 6.20
CA ASN A 45 4.52 0.27 6.00
C ASN A 45 5.39 -0.86 5.46
N CYS A 46 5.38 -2.00 6.14
CA CYS A 46 6.16 -3.16 5.76
C CYS A 46 5.83 -3.61 4.32
N PHE A 47 4.55 -3.67 3.95
CA PHE A 47 4.10 -4.03 2.62
C PHE A 47 4.58 -3.05 1.54
N LEU A 48 4.44 -1.74 1.78
CA LEU A 48 4.88 -0.71 0.83
C LEU A 48 6.40 -0.67 0.68
N GLU A 49 7.15 -0.91 1.75
CA GLU A 49 8.62 -1.02 1.70
C GLU A 49 9.07 -2.27 0.92
N LYS A 50 8.49 -3.45 1.19
CA LYS A 50 8.86 -4.70 0.50
C LYS A 50 8.50 -4.71 -0.99
N THR A 51 7.52 -3.91 -1.39
CA THR A 51 7.18 -3.72 -2.82
C THR A 51 8.06 -2.66 -3.50
N GLY A 52 8.79 -1.87 -2.72
CA GLY A 52 9.60 -0.73 -3.17
C GLY A 52 8.78 0.52 -3.47
N PHE A 53 7.50 0.56 -3.08
CA PHE A 53 6.63 1.73 -3.26
C PHE A 53 6.95 2.84 -2.27
N LEU A 54 7.49 2.50 -1.10
CA LEU A 54 7.86 3.43 -0.05
C LEU A 54 9.29 3.10 0.40
N ILE A 55 10.11 4.13 0.62
CA ILE A 55 11.43 4.00 1.25
C ILE A 55 11.52 5.13 2.28
N ASP A 56 11.79 4.78 3.54
CA ASP A 56 11.92 5.74 4.64
C ASP A 56 10.78 6.77 4.70
N GLY A 57 9.54 6.30 4.51
CA GLY A 57 8.34 7.15 4.52
C GLY A 57 8.16 8.04 3.29
N GLN A 58 8.93 7.83 2.22
CA GLN A 58 8.81 8.56 0.95
C GLN A 58 8.36 7.63 -0.17
N VAL A 59 7.26 8.01 -0.85
CA VAL A 59 6.78 7.29 -2.03
C VAL A 59 7.85 7.32 -3.12
N GLN A 60 7.99 6.21 -3.85
CA GLN A 60 8.88 6.07 -5.00
C GLN A 60 8.05 6.14 -6.29
N PRO A 61 7.82 7.33 -6.88
CA PRO A 61 6.77 7.50 -7.86
C PRO A 61 7.03 6.72 -9.16
N ALA A 62 8.30 6.64 -9.57
CA ALA A 62 8.70 5.85 -10.74
C ALA A 62 8.43 4.36 -10.55
N VAL A 63 8.65 3.82 -9.34
CA VAL A 63 8.43 2.40 -9.02
C VAL A 63 6.93 2.09 -8.99
N VAL A 64 6.15 2.98 -8.39
CA VAL A 64 4.67 2.90 -8.35
C VAL A 64 4.12 2.91 -9.79
N LEU A 65 4.51 3.86 -10.62
CA LEU A 65 4.03 3.97 -12.01
C LEU A 65 4.41 2.75 -12.84
N ALA A 66 5.66 2.28 -12.75
CA ALA A 66 6.12 1.12 -13.51
C ALA A 66 5.37 -0.18 -13.16
N LYS A 67 4.93 -0.31 -11.91
CA LYS A 67 4.28 -1.53 -11.40
C LYS A 67 2.75 -1.49 -11.47
N LEU A 68 2.14 -0.33 -11.19
CA LEU A 68 0.69 -0.16 -11.16
C LEU A 68 0.12 0.42 -12.46
N GLY A 69 0.89 1.18 -13.25
CA GLY A 69 0.46 1.73 -14.53
C GLY A 69 -0.10 0.66 -15.49
N PRO A 70 0.56 -0.50 -15.66
CA PRO A 70 0.04 -1.60 -16.46
C PRO A 70 -1.24 -2.27 -15.92
N LEU A 71 -1.64 -1.97 -14.67
CA LEU A 71 -2.82 -2.55 -14.01
C LEU A 71 -3.99 -1.56 -13.96
N GLY A 72 -3.74 -0.30 -13.60
CA GLY A 72 -4.78 0.72 -13.39
C GLY A 72 -4.81 1.84 -14.44
N GLY A 73 -3.90 1.80 -15.42
CA GLY A 73 -3.67 2.88 -16.38
C GLY A 73 -2.69 3.91 -15.85
N GLU A 74 -1.72 4.33 -16.67
CA GLU A 74 -0.69 5.29 -16.26
C GLU A 74 -1.27 6.63 -15.80
N ASP A 75 -2.24 7.18 -16.53
CA ASP A 75 -2.82 8.48 -16.21
C ASP A 75 -3.61 8.44 -14.89
N THR A 76 -4.33 7.34 -14.64
CA THR A 76 -4.98 7.10 -13.35
C THR A 76 -3.94 7.08 -12.23
N VAL A 77 -2.85 6.32 -12.39
CA VAL A 77 -1.81 6.20 -11.37
C VAL A 77 -1.13 7.55 -11.11
N LYS A 78 -0.81 8.32 -12.15
CA LYS A 78 -0.26 9.68 -12.02
C LYS A 78 -1.22 10.62 -11.29
N ALA A 79 -2.52 10.53 -11.58
CA ALA A 79 -3.53 11.33 -10.90
C ALA A 79 -3.67 10.98 -9.42
N VAL A 80 -3.52 9.70 -9.05
CA VAL A 80 -3.48 9.26 -7.64
C VAL A 80 -2.21 9.77 -6.96
N GLN A 81 -1.05 9.63 -7.60
CA GLN A 81 0.23 10.12 -7.09
C GLN A 81 0.20 11.61 -6.76
N ALA A 82 -0.34 12.42 -7.68
CA ALA A 82 -0.49 13.86 -7.50
C ALA A 82 -1.34 14.24 -6.27
N LYS A 83 -2.28 13.38 -5.86
CA LYS A 83 -3.14 13.59 -4.69
C LYS A 83 -2.56 13.05 -3.40
N CYS A 84 -1.87 11.92 -3.47
CA CYS A 84 -1.55 11.11 -2.28
C CYS A 84 -0.09 11.20 -1.83
N ASP A 85 0.88 11.39 -2.74
CA ASP A 85 2.31 11.18 -2.42
C ASP A 85 2.88 12.11 -1.32
N GLY A 86 2.23 13.26 -1.11
CA GLY A 86 2.59 14.22 -0.07
C GLY A 86 2.09 13.90 1.33
N ILE A 87 1.28 12.86 1.52
CA ILE A 87 0.68 12.51 2.82
C ILE A 87 1.76 12.12 3.84
N LYS A 88 1.61 12.65 5.06
CA LYS A 88 2.45 12.35 6.22
C LYS A 88 1.58 12.12 7.45
N GLY A 89 1.85 11.04 8.16
CA GLY A 89 1.21 10.69 9.42
C GLY A 89 2.08 11.05 10.64
N SER A 90 1.65 10.61 11.82
CA SER A 90 2.39 10.84 13.07
C SER A 90 3.70 10.07 13.18
N ASP A 91 3.79 8.93 12.48
CA ASP A 91 4.97 8.08 12.39
C ASP A 91 5.02 7.37 11.02
N LYS A 92 6.00 6.48 10.82
CA LYS A 92 6.15 5.73 9.56
C LYS A 92 4.97 4.79 9.26
N CYS A 93 4.42 4.13 10.28
CA CYS A 93 3.30 3.20 10.13
C CYS A 93 2.03 3.97 9.79
N ASP A 94 1.79 5.08 10.47
CA ASP A 94 0.65 5.95 10.20
C ASP A 94 0.76 6.62 8.82
N THR A 95 1.94 7.10 8.44
CA THR A 95 2.21 7.63 7.09
C THR A 95 1.88 6.61 6.01
N ALA A 96 2.40 5.39 6.14
CA ALA A 96 2.15 4.32 5.18
C ALA A 96 0.67 3.92 5.12
N TYR A 97 -0.01 3.87 6.26
CA TYR A 97 -1.43 3.56 6.34
C TYR A 97 -2.29 4.61 5.63
N GLN A 98 -2.06 5.90 5.90
CA GLN A 98 -2.78 6.98 5.24
C GLN A 98 -2.51 7.03 3.73
N LEU A 99 -1.26 6.79 3.31
CA LEU A 99 -0.91 6.63 1.90
C LEU A 99 -1.68 5.47 1.26
N PHE A 100 -1.65 4.29 1.88
CA PHE A 100 -2.36 3.12 1.41
C PHE A 100 -3.86 3.40 1.24
N GLN A 101 -4.48 4.04 2.23
CA GLN A 101 -5.89 4.44 2.19
C GLN A 101 -6.19 5.42 1.06
N CYS A 102 -5.36 6.46 0.89
CA CYS A 102 -5.54 7.45 -0.18
C CYS A 102 -5.46 6.81 -1.57
N TYR A 103 -4.45 5.95 -1.78
CA TYR A 103 -4.29 5.19 -3.02
C TYR A 103 -5.47 4.25 -3.27
N HIS A 104 -5.93 3.55 -2.23
CA HIS A 104 -7.09 2.66 -2.32
C HIS A 104 -8.35 3.43 -2.73
N ASN A 105 -8.59 4.60 -2.14
CA ASN A 105 -9.81 5.38 -2.39
C ASN A 105 -9.81 6.10 -3.75
N ASN A 106 -8.65 6.33 -4.35
CA ASN A 106 -8.53 7.04 -5.64
C ASN A 106 -8.17 6.12 -6.82
N ARG A 107 -7.94 4.82 -6.62
CA ARG A 107 -7.64 3.89 -7.73
C ARG A 107 -8.83 3.76 -8.68
N ALA A 108 -8.56 3.33 -9.91
CA ALA A 108 -9.60 2.79 -10.77
C ALA A 108 -10.27 1.60 -10.07
N GLN A 109 -11.59 1.68 -9.89
CA GLN A 109 -12.41 0.54 -9.47
C GLN A 109 -12.46 -0.42 -10.65
N ILE A 110 -11.50 -1.35 -10.70
CA ILE A 110 -11.46 -2.48 -11.65
C ILE A 110 -11.90 -3.75 -10.93
#